data_AF-A0A6G7WJC2-F1
#
_entry.id   AF-A0A6G7WJC2-F1
#
_cell.length_a   1.000
_cell.length_b   1.000
_cell.length_c   1.000
_cell.angle_alpha   90.00
_cell.angle_beta   90.00
_cell.angle_gamma   90.00
#
_symmetry.space_group_name_H-M   'P 1'
#
loop_
_entity.id
_entity.type
_entity.pdbx_description
1 polymer ?
#
loop_
_entity_poly.entity_id
_entity_poly.type
_entity_poly.pdbx_seq_one_letter_code
_entity_poly.pdbx_strand_id
1 'polypeptide(L)'
;MTLSFWIAAEKWYYLWAPTALGLIMVSALVMVFTLSKRKTKIGKRVIKIAALVLGSSTILILINNQRYGTYLEPAERVTPVIRHMQYKVFQGYQPMTRSTIDTYARYHDPEGVMATGLYNEETVTEAVTYLGKKHRHHYFQRDEQIFKQYETSVFFDANRDETEIVGTLYRLKDPEFETIGFNDTRFVFYDRIEIAEEDTGKLYEPEDEFLVPTTKQVFLEWTFKYY
;
A
#
# COMPACT_ATOMS: atom_id res chain seq x y z
N MET A 1 -7.28 -7.83 10.48
CA MET A 1 -8.44 -7.95 9.58
C MET A 1 -8.40 -9.35 8.96
N THR A 2 -9.52 -10.06 8.82
CA THR A 2 -9.51 -11.42 8.24
C THR A 2 -9.73 -11.39 6.72
N LEU A 3 -9.25 -12.41 6.01
CA LEU A 3 -9.45 -12.53 4.56
C LEU A 3 -10.95 -12.49 4.18
N SER A 4 -11.77 -13.24 4.91
CA SER A 4 -13.21 -13.31 4.69
C SER A 4 -13.90 -11.94 4.81
N PHE A 5 -13.44 -11.10 5.74
CA PHE A 5 -13.94 -9.74 5.89
C PHE A 5 -13.52 -8.88 4.70
N TRP A 6 -12.25 -8.95 4.27
CA TRP A 6 -11.74 -8.21 3.11
C TRP A 6 -12.55 -8.52 1.85
N ILE A 7 -12.75 -9.80 1.53
CA ILE A 7 -13.50 -10.23 0.36
C ILE A 7 -14.97 -9.77 0.44
N ALA A 8 -15.60 -9.86 1.62
CA ALA A 8 -16.98 -9.43 1.81
C ALA A 8 -17.13 -7.91 1.64
N ALA A 9 -16.21 -7.13 2.21
CA ALA A 9 -16.18 -5.67 2.10
C ALA A 9 -15.93 -5.24 0.64
N GLU A 10 -14.97 -5.84 -0.04
CA GLU A 10 -14.64 -5.55 -1.44
C GLU A 10 -15.84 -5.84 -2.35
N LYS A 11 -16.49 -7.00 -2.19
CA LYS A 11 -17.73 -7.32 -2.92
C LYS A 11 -18.86 -6.34 -2.59
N TRP A 12 -18.97 -5.92 -1.33
CA TRP A 12 -19.96 -4.92 -0.94
C TRP A 12 -19.75 -3.61 -1.71
N TYR A 13 -18.55 -3.04 -1.69
CA TYR A 13 -18.29 -1.74 -2.32
C TYR A 13 -18.28 -1.78 -3.86
N TYR A 14 -17.76 -2.84 -4.48
CA TYR A 14 -17.65 -2.90 -5.95
C TYR A 14 -18.86 -3.50 -6.66
N LEU A 15 -19.69 -4.30 -5.97
CA LEU A 15 -20.84 -4.97 -6.58
C LEU A 15 -22.17 -4.56 -5.93
N TRP A 16 -22.32 -4.77 -4.63
CA TRP A 16 -23.63 -4.63 -3.98
C TRP A 16 -24.05 -3.19 -3.74
N ALA A 17 -23.14 -2.31 -3.33
CA ALA A 17 -23.43 -0.90 -3.08
C ALA A 17 -23.86 -0.15 -4.36
N PRO A 18 -23.16 -0.27 -5.51
CA PRO A 18 -23.63 0.31 -6.76
C PRO A 18 -24.99 -0.23 -7.20
N THR A 19 -25.23 -1.53 -7.02
CA THR A 19 -26.52 -2.16 -7.34
C THR A 19 -27.65 -1.62 -6.45
N ALA A 20 -27.42 -1.48 -5.14
CA ALA A 20 -28.38 -0.92 -4.20
C ALA A 20 -28.67 0.57 -4.49
N LEU A 21 -27.64 1.36 -4.83
CA LEU A 21 -27.81 2.74 -5.27
C LEU A 21 -28.63 2.84 -6.57
N GLY A 22 -28.38 1.96 -7.54
CA GLY A 22 -29.18 1.85 -8.75
C GLY A 22 -30.65 1.54 -8.45
N LEU A 23 -30.93 0.60 -7.54
CA LEU A 23 -32.29 0.27 -7.10
C LEU A 23 -32.98 1.46 -6.41
N ILE A 24 -32.28 2.22 -5.59
CA ILE A 24 -32.79 3.44 -4.96
C ILE A 24 -33.18 4.46 -6.04
N MET A 25 -32.29 4.69 -7.01
CA MET A 25 -32.52 5.64 -8.10
C MET A 25 -33.74 5.25 -8.95
N VAL A 26 -33.83 3.99 -9.37
CA VAL A 26 -34.98 3.46 -10.12
C VAL A 26 -36.26 3.55 -9.31
N SER A 27 -36.23 3.19 -8.03
CA SER A 27 -37.40 3.25 -7.14
C SER A 27 -37.90 4.69 -6.96
N ALA A 28 -36.99 5.64 -6.80
CA ALA A 28 -37.32 7.07 -6.73
C ALA A 28 -37.96 7.56 -8.04
N LEU A 29 -37.41 7.17 -9.19
CA LEU A 29 -37.95 7.48 -10.52
C LEU A 29 -39.36 6.93 -10.71
N VAL A 30 -39.57 5.66 -10.38
CA VAL A 30 -40.88 5.00 -10.43
C VAL A 30 -41.88 5.74 -9.55
N MET A 31 -41.47 6.13 -8.33
CA MET A 31 -42.31 6.88 -7.41
C MET A 31 -42.74 8.21 -8.04
N VAL A 32 -41.79 9.02 -8.54
CA VAL A 32 -42.07 10.33 -9.18
C VAL A 32 -43.07 10.18 -10.33
N PHE A 33 -42.84 9.24 -11.25
CA PHE A 33 -43.74 9.02 -12.39
C PHE A 33 -45.13 8.52 -12.00
N THR A 34 -45.25 7.74 -10.92
CA THR A 34 -46.54 7.23 -10.44
C THR A 34 -47.29 8.18 -9.50
N LEU A 35 -46.70 9.29 -9.07
CA LEU A 35 -47.38 10.32 -8.25
C LEU A 35 -48.64 10.86 -8.94
N SER A 36 -48.61 11.04 -10.26
CA SER A 36 -49.77 11.46 -11.07
C SER A 36 -50.93 10.47 -10.99
N LYS A 37 -50.63 9.18 -10.84
CA LYS A 37 -51.60 8.07 -10.76
C LYS A 37 -51.93 7.66 -9.32
N ARG A 38 -51.56 8.46 -8.30
CA ARG A 38 -51.74 8.15 -6.87
C ARG A 38 -53.19 7.85 -6.43
N LYS A 39 -54.19 8.32 -7.18
CA LYS A 39 -55.61 8.07 -6.89
C LYS A 39 -56.08 6.67 -7.34
N THR A 40 -55.34 6.02 -8.23
CA THR A 40 -55.66 4.67 -8.73
C THR A 40 -55.18 3.59 -7.77
N LYS A 41 -55.90 2.45 -7.70
CA LYS A 41 -55.49 1.29 -6.87
C LYS A 41 -54.10 0.77 -7.24
N ILE A 42 -53.77 0.78 -8.54
CA ILE A 42 -52.47 0.35 -9.07
C ILE A 42 -51.37 1.32 -8.67
N GLY A 43 -51.57 2.63 -8.86
CA GLY A 43 -50.60 3.66 -8.46
C GLY A 43 -50.28 3.61 -6.97
N LYS A 44 -51.27 3.40 -6.10
CA LYS A 44 -51.04 3.22 -4.65
C LYS A 44 -50.18 2.00 -4.32
N ARG A 45 -50.40 0.87 -5.00
CA ARG A 45 -49.59 -0.34 -4.79
C ARG A 45 -48.15 -0.14 -5.26
N VAL A 46 -47.96 0.45 -6.44
CA VAL A 46 -46.62 0.73 -7.00
C VAL A 46 -45.84 1.68 -6.09
N ILE A 47 -46.46 2.76 -5.60
CA ILE A 47 -45.82 3.70 -4.67
C ILE A 47 -45.41 3.00 -3.37
N LYS A 48 -46.27 2.13 -2.80
CA LYS A 48 -45.94 1.36 -1.59
C LYS A 48 -44.75 0.43 -1.79
N ILE A 49 -44.71 -0.28 -2.92
CA ILE A 49 -43.60 -1.19 -3.25
C ILE A 49 -42.31 -0.39 -3.45
N ALA A 50 -42.36 0.69 -4.22
CA ALA A 50 -41.21 1.57 -4.44
C ALA A 50 -40.70 2.17 -3.12
N ALA A 51 -41.60 2.61 -2.23
CA ALA A 51 -41.23 3.11 -0.91
C ALA A 51 -40.55 2.03 -0.05
N LEU A 52 -41.06 0.79 -0.09
CA LEU A 52 -40.49 -0.33 0.66
C LEU A 52 -39.09 -0.69 0.15
N VAL A 53 -38.91 -0.78 -1.17
CA VAL A 53 -37.61 -1.05 -1.79
C VAL A 53 -36.61 0.07 -1.48
N LEU A 54 -37.04 1.33 -1.55
CA LEU A 54 -36.20 2.47 -1.23
C LEU A 54 -35.77 2.43 0.23
N GLY A 55 -36.72 2.27 1.16
CA GLY A 55 -36.44 2.17 2.60
C GLY A 55 -35.52 0.99 2.95
N SER A 56 -35.79 -0.21 2.43
CA SER A 56 -34.97 -1.39 2.71
C SER A 56 -33.55 -1.23 2.14
N SER A 57 -33.40 -0.69 0.93
CA SER A 57 -32.10 -0.49 0.30
C SER A 57 -31.27 0.57 1.04
N THR A 58 -31.89 1.66 1.48
CA THR A 58 -31.22 2.69 2.30
C THR A 58 -30.74 2.12 3.64
N ILE A 59 -31.59 1.36 4.33
CA ILE A 59 -31.22 0.72 5.60
C ILE A 59 -30.06 -0.27 5.39
N LEU A 60 -30.12 -1.08 4.35
CA LEU A 60 -29.05 -2.03 4.01
C LEU A 60 -27.71 -1.31 3.74
N ILE A 61 -27.74 -0.17 3.05
CA ILE A 61 -26.52 0.63 2.82
C ILE A 61 -25.95 1.16 4.12
N LEU A 62 -26.79 1.72 4.99
CA LEU A 62 -26.34 2.29 6.26
C LEU A 62 -25.68 1.24 7.16
N ILE A 63 -26.32 0.06 7.30
CA ILE A 63 -25.80 -1.03 8.12
C ILE A 63 -24.47 -1.54 7.57
N ASN A 64 -24.38 -1.82 6.26
CA ASN A 64 -23.18 -2.39 5.68
C ASN A 64 -22.04 -1.36 5.57
N ASN A 65 -22.34 -0.08 5.39
CA ASN A 65 -21.31 0.95 5.41
C ASN A 65 -20.71 1.14 6.80
N GLN A 66 -21.50 1.00 7.87
CA GLN A 66 -20.95 0.95 9.23
C GLN A 66 -20.10 -0.31 9.45
N ARG A 67 -20.56 -1.47 8.96
CA ARG A 67 -19.87 -2.75 9.13
C ARG A 67 -18.54 -2.83 8.37
N TYR A 68 -18.50 -2.35 7.13
CA TYR A 68 -17.35 -2.46 6.24
C TYR A 68 -16.58 -1.15 6.11
N GLY A 69 -16.95 -0.07 6.78
CA GLY A 69 -16.27 1.21 6.67
C GLY A 69 -14.77 1.16 7.00
N THR A 70 -14.36 0.29 7.93
CA THR A 70 -12.95 0.06 8.29
C THR A 70 -12.11 -0.56 7.18
N TYR A 71 -12.73 -1.03 6.09
CA TYR A 71 -12.04 -1.52 4.90
C TYR A 71 -11.52 -0.38 4.01
N LEU A 72 -12.18 0.79 4.01
CA LEU A 72 -11.90 1.85 3.04
C LEU A 72 -10.50 2.43 3.21
N GLU A 73 -10.12 2.77 4.43
CA GLU A 73 -8.80 3.32 4.75
C GLU A 73 -7.63 2.42 4.29
N PRO A 74 -7.58 1.12 4.65
CA PRO A 74 -6.51 0.26 4.16
C PRO A 74 -6.61 0.00 2.66
N ALA A 75 -7.82 -0.07 2.08
CA ALA A 75 -8.00 -0.33 0.65
C ALA A 75 -7.49 0.82 -0.24
N GLU A 76 -7.60 2.08 0.20
CA GLU A 76 -7.07 3.25 -0.51
C GLU A 76 -5.54 3.27 -0.57
N ARG A 77 -4.88 2.59 0.38
CA ARG A 77 -3.41 2.48 0.46
C ARG A 77 -2.85 1.26 -0.28
N VAL A 78 -3.70 0.38 -0.80
CA VAL A 78 -3.25 -0.79 -1.57
C VAL A 78 -2.75 -0.35 -2.94
N THR A 79 -1.43 -0.40 -3.12
CA THR A 79 -0.77 -0.16 -4.41
C THR A 79 -0.59 -1.47 -5.19
N PRO A 80 -0.32 -1.41 -6.51
CA PRO A 80 0.02 -2.58 -7.32
C PRO A 80 1.26 -3.36 -6.84
N VAL A 81 2.10 -2.75 -6.00
CA VAL A 81 3.26 -3.41 -5.34
C VAL A 81 2.77 -4.40 -4.29
N ILE A 82 1.83 -3.95 -3.48
CA ILE A 82 1.27 -4.66 -2.33
C ILE A 82 0.34 -5.77 -2.84
N ARG A 83 -0.46 -5.45 -3.86
CA ARG A 83 -1.46 -6.37 -4.42
C ARG A 83 -1.46 -6.37 -5.93
N HIS A 84 -1.09 -7.49 -6.52
CA HIS A 84 -0.96 -7.65 -7.97
C HIS A 84 -2.26 -8.11 -8.65
N MET A 85 -3.30 -8.42 -7.88
CA MET A 85 -4.64 -8.76 -8.40
C MET A 85 -5.66 -7.72 -7.99
N GLN A 86 -6.62 -7.47 -8.87
CA GLN A 86 -7.74 -6.57 -8.65
C GLN A 86 -9.06 -7.33 -8.78
N TYR A 87 -10.04 -6.98 -7.96
CA TYR A 87 -11.38 -7.52 -8.11
C TYR A 87 -12.08 -6.90 -9.32
N LYS A 88 -12.47 -7.75 -10.27
CA LYS A 88 -13.32 -7.36 -11.40
C LYS A 88 -14.70 -7.97 -11.22
N VAL A 89 -15.71 -7.12 -11.32
CA VAL A 89 -17.12 -7.51 -11.25
C VAL A 89 -17.40 -8.59 -12.32
N PHE A 90 -18.03 -9.69 -11.91
CA PHE A 90 -18.29 -10.91 -12.71
C PHE A 90 -17.08 -11.76 -13.13
N GLN A 91 -15.85 -11.28 -12.99
CA GLN A 91 -14.62 -12.00 -13.37
C GLN A 91 -13.77 -12.43 -12.16
N GLY A 92 -14.10 -11.96 -10.97
CA GLY A 92 -13.33 -12.25 -9.76
C GLY A 92 -11.97 -11.55 -9.76
N TYR A 93 -10.99 -12.15 -9.07
CA TYR A 93 -9.64 -11.60 -9.00
C TYR A 93 -8.89 -11.83 -10.31
N GLN A 94 -8.44 -10.74 -10.89
CA GLN A 94 -7.70 -10.74 -12.15
C GLN A 94 -6.36 -10.04 -11.96
N PRO A 95 -5.27 -10.55 -12.54
CA PRO A 95 -3.96 -9.92 -12.45
C PRO A 95 -4.00 -8.52 -13.07
N MET A 96 -3.27 -7.59 -12.46
CA MET A 96 -3.00 -6.28 -13.04
C MET A 96 -2.05 -6.43 -14.24
N THR A 97 -2.06 -5.43 -15.12
CA THR A 97 -1.16 -5.38 -16.28
C THR A 97 0.30 -5.35 -15.83
N ARG A 98 1.17 -6.11 -16.53
CA ARG A 98 2.61 -6.18 -16.22
C ARG A 98 3.27 -4.79 -16.16
N SER A 99 2.91 -3.90 -17.08
CA SER A 99 3.42 -2.52 -17.09
C SER A 99 3.11 -1.76 -15.80
N THR A 100 1.91 -1.97 -15.23
CA THR A 100 1.50 -1.38 -13.96
C THR A 100 2.30 -1.97 -12.81
N ILE A 101 2.46 -3.30 -12.77
CA ILE A 101 3.26 -3.95 -11.73
C ILE A 101 4.71 -3.45 -11.79
N ASP A 102 5.33 -3.39 -12.97
CA ASP A 102 6.72 -2.98 -13.13
C ASP A 102 6.95 -1.50 -12.79
N THR A 103 5.99 -0.63 -13.14
CA THR A 103 6.05 0.81 -12.82
C THR A 103 6.01 1.04 -11.32
N TYR A 104 5.20 0.26 -10.61
CA TYR A 104 5.04 0.41 -9.17
C TYR A 104 6.05 -0.43 -8.40
N ALA A 105 6.67 -1.46 -8.96
CA ALA A 105 7.50 -2.44 -8.24
C ALA A 105 8.62 -1.84 -7.36
N ARG A 106 9.08 -0.62 -7.66
CA ARG A 106 10.13 0.11 -6.92
C ARG A 106 9.60 1.33 -6.17
N TYR A 107 8.29 1.49 -6.09
CA TYR A 107 7.66 2.59 -5.38
C TYR A 107 7.83 2.37 -3.88
N HIS A 108 8.57 3.28 -3.25
CA HIS A 108 8.84 3.26 -1.82
C HIS A 108 7.66 3.89 -1.05
N ASP A 109 6.77 3.06 -0.52
CA ASP A 109 5.61 3.47 0.30
C ASP A 109 5.46 2.63 1.58
N PRO A 110 6.41 2.72 2.53
CA PRO A 110 6.36 1.98 3.78
C PRO A 110 5.11 2.34 4.62
N GLU A 111 4.71 3.61 4.62
CA GLU A 111 3.52 4.09 5.31
C GLU A 111 2.25 3.43 4.77
N GLY A 112 2.10 3.35 3.44
CA GLY A 112 0.98 2.69 2.80
C GLY A 112 0.92 1.20 3.10
N VAL A 113 2.06 0.49 3.08
CA VAL A 113 2.15 -0.94 3.43
C VAL A 113 1.69 -1.17 4.87
N MET A 114 2.18 -0.38 5.82
CA MET A 114 1.84 -0.54 7.23
C MET A 114 0.41 -0.11 7.55
N ALA A 115 -0.10 0.92 6.88
CA ALA A 115 -1.48 1.38 7.04
C ALA A 115 -2.51 0.31 6.67
N THR A 116 -2.16 -0.67 5.82
CA THR A 116 -3.05 -1.81 5.54
C THR A 116 -3.31 -2.68 6.78
N GLY A 117 -2.40 -2.68 7.75
CA GLY A 117 -2.43 -3.54 8.93
C GLY A 117 -2.21 -5.03 8.64
N LEU A 118 -1.96 -5.41 7.38
CA LEU A 118 -1.81 -6.80 6.93
C LEU A 118 -0.39 -7.34 7.02
N TYR A 119 0.60 -6.47 7.24
CA TYR A 119 2.03 -6.81 7.21
C TYR A 119 2.67 -6.71 8.60
N ASN A 120 3.70 -7.53 8.80
CA ASN A 120 4.70 -7.41 9.84
C ASN A 120 5.99 -6.83 9.26
N GLU A 121 6.66 -6.01 10.05
CA GLU A 121 7.98 -5.47 9.74
C GLU A 121 9.07 -6.47 10.14
N GLU A 122 10.01 -6.69 9.25
CA GLU A 122 11.24 -7.43 9.50
C GLU A 122 12.42 -6.52 9.16
N THR A 123 13.19 -6.18 10.18
CA THR A 123 14.41 -5.38 10.00
C THR A 123 15.45 -6.26 9.35
N VAL A 124 16.01 -5.76 8.25
CA VAL A 124 17.08 -6.39 7.51
C VAL A 124 18.29 -5.48 7.58
N THR A 125 19.42 -6.05 7.98
CA THR A 125 20.70 -5.34 8.00
C THR A 125 21.67 -5.95 7.01
N GLU A 126 22.52 -5.10 6.43
CA GLU A 126 23.56 -5.51 5.49
C GLU A 126 24.85 -4.71 5.75
N ALA A 127 25.97 -5.40 5.94
CA ALA A 127 27.25 -4.76 6.23
C ALA A 127 27.76 -3.92 5.06
N VAL A 128 28.32 -2.75 5.37
CA VAL A 128 28.96 -1.87 4.40
C VAL A 128 30.22 -1.23 4.97
N THR A 129 31.20 -0.98 4.10
CA THR A 129 32.45 -0.38 4.52
C THR A 129 32.29 1.14 4.58
N TYR A 130 32.51 1.75 5.74
CA TYR A 130 32.60 3.20 5.86
C TYR A 130 33.97 3.71 5.41
N LEU A 131 33.99 4.59 4.42
CA LEU A 131 35.22 5.19 3.90
C LEU A 131 35.59 6.47 4.64
N GLY A 132 34.60 7.27 5.03
CA GLY A 132 34.81 8.53 5.73
C GLY A 132 33.83 9.63 5.34
N LYS A 133 34.00 10.81 5.94
CA LYS A 133 33.19 12.00 5.70
C LYS A 133 33.98 13.05 4.93
N LYS A 134 33.31 13.76 4.01
CA LYS A 134 33.80 15.01 3.43
C LYS A 134 32.64 15.99 3.30
N HIS A 135 32.84 17.20 3.82
CA HIS A 135 31.80 18.23 3.93
C HIS A 135 30.52 17.69 4.62
N ARG A 136 29.39 17.63 3.91
CA ARG A 136 28.09 17.16 4.42
C ARG A 136 27.71 15.76 3.93
N HIS A 137 28.67 15.04 3.34
CA HIS A 137 28.46 13.71 2.77
C HIS A 137 29.34 12.66 3.44
N HIS A 138 28.73 11.53 3.72
CA HIS A 138 29.37 10.31 4.19
C HIS A 138 29.52 9.36 3.01
N TYR A 139 30.68 8.72 2.91
CA TYR A 139 31.04 7.83 1.82
C TYR A 139 31.12 6.39 2.32
N PHE A 140 30.51 5.52 1.54
CA PHE A 140 30.40 4.10 1.85
C PHE A 140 30.78 3.29 0.62
N GLN A 141 31.26 2.07 0.84
CA GLN A 141 31.57 1.12 -0.21
C GLN A 141 30.81 -0.18 0.02
N ARG A 142 30.20 -0.68 -1.06
CA ARG A 142 29.52 -1.97 -1.13
C ARG A 142 29.82 -2.59 -2.49
N ASP A 143 30.20 -3.86 -2.54
CA ASP A 143 30.41 -4.61 -3.78
C ASP A 143 31.29 -3.84 -4.81
N GLU A 144 32.40 -3.25 -4.34
CA GLU A 144 33.32 -2.41 -5.13
C GLU A 144 32.74 -1.07 -5.64
N GLN A 145 31.48 -0.78 -5.34
CA GLN A 145 30.84 0.49 -5.68
C GLN A 145 30.86 1.45 -4.50
N ILE A 146 31.38 2.66 -4.75
CA ILE A 146 31.38 3.76 -3.77
C ILE A 146 30.11 4.59 -3.96
N PHE A 147 29.46 4.95 -2.86
CA PHE A 147 28.29 5.81 -2.87
C PHE A 147 28.31 6.81 -1.71
N LYS A 148 27.52 7.89 -1.85
CA LYS A 148 27.44 8.94 -0.84
C LYS A 148 26.02 9.11 -0.29
N GLN A 149 25.94 9.26 1.03
CA GLN A 149 24.72 9.64 1.76
C GLN A 149 24.90 11.03 2.38
N TYR A 150 23.80 11.77 2.47
CA TYR A 150 23.80 13.04 3.18
C TYR A 150 23.71 12.82 4.70
N GLU A 151 24.42 13.64 5.46
CA GLU A 151 24.59 13.51 6.92
C GLU A 151 23.29 13.30 7.72
N THR A 152 22.15 13.85 7.28
CA THR A 152 20.89 13.72 8.03
C THR A 152 20.26 12.33 8.02
N SER A 153 20.75 11.41 7.18
CA SER A 153 20.23 10.03 7.10
C SER A 153 21.25 8.99 7.54
N VAL A 154 22.27 9.44 8.28
CA VAL A 154 23.34 8.61 8.82
C VAL A 154 23.30 8.74 10.33
N PHE A 155 23.33 7.61 11.02
CA PHE A 155 23.27 7.55 12.48
C PHE A 155 24.54 6.88 13.00
N PHE A 156 25.05 7.37 14.13
CA PHE A 156 26.16 6.74 14.83
C PHE A 156 25.56 5.92 15.96
N ASP A 157 25.88 4.63 16.00
CA ASP A 157 25.45 3.74 17.08
C ASP A 157 26.68 3.16 17.78
N ALA A 158 26.78 3.45 19.08
CA ALA A 158 27.87 3.02 19.93
C ALA A 158 27.87 1.50 20.22
N ASN A 159 26.76 0.81 19.92
CA ASN A 159 26.65 -0.63 20.17
C ASN A 159 26.88 -1.49 18.92
N ARG A 160 27.31 -0.89 17.80
CA ARG A 160 27.55 -1.61 16.54
C ARG A 160 29.03 -1.88 16.34
N ASP A 161 29.35 -3.15 16.13
CA ASP A 161 30.70 -3.61 15.80
C ASP A 161 31.08 -3.30 14.34
N GLU A 162 30.09 -3.24 13.44
CA GLU A 162 30.29 -2.98 12.01
C GLU A 162 29.31 -1.91 11.49
N THR A 163 29.73 -1.16 10.47
CA THR A 163 28.84 -0.22 9.76
C THR A 163 27.85 -1.00 8.90
N GLU A 164 26.56 -0.72 9.04
CA GLU A 164 25.47 -1.47 8.38
C GLU A 164 24.44 -0.55 7.73
N ILE A 165 23.90 -0.99 6.58
CA ILE A 165 22.66 -0.46 6.03
C ILE A 165 21.50 -1.15 6.75
N VAL A 166 20.55 -0.35 7.24
CA VAL A 166 19.30 -0.83 7.83
C VAL A 166 18.16 -0.57 6.86
N GLY A 167 17.38 -1.61 6.59
CA GLY A 167 16.14 -1.50 5.83
C GLY A 167 15.04 -2.39 6.40
N THR A 168 13.85 -2.26 5.84
CA THR A 168 12.66 -2.99 6.29
C THR A 168 12.09 -3.82 5.15
N LEU A 169 11.85 -5.10 5.45
CA LEU A 169 11.08 -6.02 4.63
C LEU A 169 9.69 -6.18 5.26
N TYR A 170 8.66 -6.22 4.43
CA TYR A 170 7.29 -6.44 4.90
C TYR A 170 6.79 -7.81 4.47
N ARG A 171 6.42 -8.63 5.46
CA ARG A 171 5.83 -9.95 5.25
C ARG A 171 4.39 -9.98 5.70
N LEU A 172 3.54 -10.70 4.97
CA LEU A 172 2.14 -10.87 5.32
C LEU A 172 1.99 -11.56 6.68
N LYS A 173 1.12 -11.01 7.53
CA LYS A 173 0.72 -11.63 8.81
C LYS A 173 -0.02 -12.95 8.59
N ASP A 174 -0.81 -12.99 7.52
CA ASP A 174 -1.71 -14.08 7.18
C ASP A 174 -1.51 -14.46 5.71
N PRO A 175 -0.87 -15.62 5.43
CA PRO A 175 -0.62 -16.09 4.07
C PRO A 175 -1.89 -16.30 3.24
N GLU A 176 -3.07 -16.42 3.85
CA GLU A 176 -4.32 -16.56 3.10
C GLU A 176 -4.58 -15.37 2.17
N PHE A 177 -4.06 -14.17 2.48
CA PHE A 177 -4.19 -12.99 1.64
C PHE A 177 -3.47 -13.11 0.28
N GLU A 178 -2.52 -14.04 0.13
CA GLU A 178 -1.91 -14.34 -1.16
C GLU A 178 -2.94 -14.83 -2.20
N THR A 179 -4.01 -15.50 -1.74
CA THR A 179 -5.07 -16.01 -2.62
C THR A 179 -5.84 -14.91 -3.36
N ILE A 180 -5.83 -13.68 -2.85
CA ILE A 180 -6.45 -12.50 -3.47
C ILE A 180 -5.40 -11.52 -4.02
N GLY A 181 -4.15 -11.99 -4.13
CA GLY A 181 -3.05 -11.33 -4.80
C GLY A 181 -2.21 -10.39 -3.95
N PHE A 182 -2.33 -10.41 -2.62
CA PHE A 182 -1.34 -9.73 -1.77
C PHE A 182 -0.03 -10.51 -1.80
N ASN A 183 1.09 -9.80 -1.78
CA ASN A 183 2.40 -10.45 -1.76
C ASN A 183 3.27 -9.85 -0.68
N ASP A 184 4.24 -10.64 -0.22
CA ASP A 184 5.41 -10.12 0.46
C ASP A 184 6.18 -9.15 -0.44
N THR A 185 6.80 -8.15 0.19
CA THR A 185 7.57 -7.15 -0.55
C THR A 185 8.84 -7.78 -1.10
N ARG A 186 9.09 -7.64 -2.41
CA ARG A 186 10.25 -8.24 -3.09
C ARG A 186 11.57 -7.50 -2.87
N PHE A 187 11.48 -6.28 -2.35
CA PHE A 187 12.61 -5.41 -2.12
C PHE A 187 12.60 -4.98 -0.66
N VAL A 188 13.80 -4.77 -0.11
CA VAL A 188 13.98 -4.12 1.18
C VAL A 188 13.89 -2.63 0.95
N PHE A 189 13.06 -1.96 1.74
CA PHE A 189 12.96 -0.52 1.75
C PHE A 189 14.06 0.04 2.63
N TYR A 190 14.92 0.86 2.04
CA TYR A 190 16.02 1.52 2.75
C TYR A 190 15.46 2.48 3.79
N ASP A 191 15.99 2.41 5.01
CA ASP A 191 15.66 3.35 6.08
C ASP A 191 16.85 4.27 6.38
N ARG A 192 17.97 3.68 6.81
CA ARG A 192 19.13 4.44 7.28
C ARG A 192 20.44 3.65 7.20
N ILE A 193 21.55 4.35 7.42
CA ILE A 193 22.87 3.73 7.63
C ILE A 193 23.31 3.99 9.06
N GLU A 194 23.72 2.94 9.75
CA GLU A 194 24.29 2.98 11.10
C GLU A 194 25.81 2.79 11.00
N ILE A 195 26.58 3.75 11.50
CA ILE A 195 28.04 3.73 11.53
C ILE A 195 28.51 3.24 12.90
N ALA A 196 29.44 2.28 12.90
CA ALA A 196 30.12 1.80 14.09
C ALA A 196 30.95 2.91 14.75
N GLU A 197 31.04 2.93 16.08
CA GLU A 197 31.78 3.98 16.78
C GLU A 197 33.27 4.01 16.40
N GLU A 198 33.88 2.84 16.14
CA GLU A 198 35.27 2.69 15.72
C GLU A 198 35.59 3.40 14.38
N ASP A 199 34.56 3.58 13.56
CA ASP A 199 34.65 4.20 12.24
C ASP A 199 34.48 5.73 12.29
N THR A 200 34.21 6.29 13.47
CA THR A 200 33.99 7.72 13.67
C THR A 200 35.25 8.54 13.38
N GLY A 201 35.10 9.61 12.60
CA GLY A 201 36.20 10.54 12.31
C GLY A 201 37.08 10.18 11.10
N LYS A 202 36.80 9.07 10.40
CA LYS A 202 37.44 8.79 9.10
C LYS A 202 37.12 9.90 8.11
N LEU A 203 38.16 10.35 7.39
CA LEU A 203 38.06 11.33 6.30
C LEU A 203 38.32 10.61 4.98
N TYR A 204 37.52 10.92 3.97
CA TYR A 204 37.66 10.34 2.64
C TYR A 204 37.66 11.43 1.59
N GLU A 205 38.68 11.44 0.73
CA GLU A 205 38.75 12.31 -0.44
C GLU A 205 38.54 11.47 -1.70
N PRO A 206 37.33 11.49 -2.30
CA PRO A 206 37.12 10.84 -3.59
C PRO A 206 37.93 11.55 -4.68
N GLU A 207 38.39 10.80 -5.68
CA GLU A 207 39.07 11.36 -6.86
C GLU A 207 38.19 12.38 -7.61
N ASP A 208 36.87 12.14 -7.67
CA ASP A 208 35.88 13.08 -8.19
C ASP A 208 34.55 12.96 -7.43
N GLU A 209 34.18 13.99 -6.65
CA GLU A 209 32.94 14.03 -5.87
C GLU A 209 31.67 14.00 -6.74
N PHE A 210 31.72 14.52 -7.97
CA PHE A 210 30.55 14.61 -8.84
C PHE A 210 30.21 13.27 -9.49
N LEU A 211 31.20 12.40 -9.62
CA LEU A 211 31.04 11.06 -10.19
C LEU A 211 30.55 10.04 -9.17
N VAL A 212 30.71 10.30 -7.87
CA VAL A 212 30.21 9.40 -6.82
C VAL A 212 28.67 9.43 -6.79
N PRO A 213 27.99 8.30 -7.08
CA PRO A 213 26.54 8.24 -7.07
C PRO A 213 26.00 8.40 -5.65
N THR A 214 24.82 8.99 -5.56
CA THR A 214 24.07 9.05 -4.29
C THR A 214 23.48 7.68 -3.95
N THR A 215 23.25 7.43 -2.67
CA THR A 215 22.51 6.25 -2.17
C THR A 215 21.20 6.03 -2.91
N LYS A 216 20.47 7.10 -3.22
CA LYS A 216 19.22 7.04 -4.00
C LYS A 216 19.42 6.44 -5.40
N GLN A 217 20.53 6.77 -6.06
CA GLN A 217 20.87 6.28 -7.40
C GLN A 217 21.34 4.82 -7.36
N VAL A 218 22.11 4.45 -6.32
CA VAL A 218 22.58 3.07 -6.13
C VAL A 218 21.44 2.14 -5.73
N PHE A 219 20.59 2.56 -4.79
CA PHE A 219 19.41 1.81 -4.35
C PHE A 219 18.14 2.18 -5.13
N LEU A 220 18.26 2.59 -6.40
CA LEU A 220 17.14 2.71 -7.35
C LEU A 220 15.81 3.19 -6.73
N GLU A 221 15.81 4.40 -6.14
CA GLU A 221 14.70 4.97 -5.36
C GLU A 221 14.46 4.32 -3.97
N TRP A 222 15.54 4.08 -3.22
CA TRP A 222 15.51 3.61 -1.82
C TRP A 222 15.03 2.16 -1.64
N THR A 223 15.24 1.32 -2.63
CA THR A 223 14.95 -0.12 -2.57
C THR A 223 16.16 -0.96 -2.99
N PHE A 224 16.44 -2.04 -2.28
CA PHE A 224 17.48 -2.99 -2.65
C PHE A 224 17.00 -4.44 -2.59
N LYS A 225 17.66 -5.32 -3.33
CA LYS A 225 17.34 -6.76 -3.32
C LYS A 225 18.03 -7.40 -2.12
N TYR A 226 17.30 -8.29 -1.46
CA TYR A 226 17.82 -9.13 -0.39
C TYR A 226 17.64 -10.58 -0.83
N TYR A 227 18.73 -11.36 -0.81
CA TYR A 227 18.80 -12.74 -1.31
C TYR A 227 18.81 -13.75 -0.16
#